data_AF-A0A437DL61-F1
#
_entry.id   AF-A0A437DL61-F1
#
_cell.length_a   1.000
_cell.length_b   1.000
_cell.length_c   1.000
_cell.angle_alpha   90.00
_cell.angle_beta   90.00
_cell.angle_gamma   90.00
#
_symmetry.space_group_name_H-M   'P 1'
#
loop_
_entity.id
_entity.type
_entity.pdbx_description
1 polymer ?
#
loop_
_entity_poly.entity_id
_entity_poly.type
_entity_poly.pdbx_seq_one_letter_code
_entity_poly.pdbx_strand_id
1 'polypeptide(L)'
;MQVGVLQPAAVSVYEYYEQTPCVKFYHPEREAGQLLQLCRGDVCTCVEENCSMQRKGYINNDERTTKICESTETSKIEYAYKVLVEDVVHKQSIDTYTMRVQDSIKEGTPDGAPMGQLRAFLSYPYCRKALNLVRGKTYLIMGSSADIHSDENQQTYQYILGERTWIEYWPTAEECQGYRNRLKCLGLEKMREQYRVLACQ
;
A
#
# COMPACT_ATOMS: atom_id res chain seq x y z
N MET A 1 14.43 16.08 18.72
CA MET A 1 13.65 16.08 17.47
C MET A 1 14.02 14.84 16.69
N GLN A 2 13.05 13.98 16.33
CA GLN A 2 13.29 12.92 15.35
C GLN A 2 13.23 13.55 13.96
N VAL A 3 14.30 13.40 13.19
CA VAL A 3 14.45 13.98 11.85
C VAL A 3 14.28 12.84 10.85
N GLY A 4 13.13 12.77 10.18
CA GLY A 4 12.89 11.93 8.99
C GLY A 4 13.23 10.44 9.10
N VAL A 5 13.24 9.76 7.94
CA VAL A 5 13.75 8.40 7.80
C VAL A 5 15.28 8.45 7.94
N LEU A 6 15.84 7.63 8.82
CA LEU A 6 17.29 7.55 9.02
C LEU A 6 17.94 6.94 7.78
N GLN A 7 18.97 7.61 7.25
CA GLN A 7 19.76 7.07 6.14
C GLN A 7 20.73 6.00 6.67
N PRO A 8 20.90 4.86 5.96
CA PRO A 8 21.94 3.89 6.30
C PRO A 8 23.34 4.52 6.27
N ALA A 9 24.19 4.10 7.21
CA ALA A 9 25.57 4.57 7.29
C ALA A 9 26.52 3.54 6.69
N ALA A 10 27.54 4.01 5.97
CA ALA A 10 28.56 3.17 5.36
C ALA A 10 29.78 3.01 6.28
N VAL A 11 30.33 1.80 6.32
CA VAL A 11 31.63 1.46 6.91
C VAL A 11 32.49 0.95 5.77
N SER A 12 33.62 1.61 5.52
CA SER A 12 34.58 1.23 4.48
C SER A 12 35.92 0.83 5.11
N VAL A 13 36.48 -0.28 4.61
CA VAL A 13 37.81 -0.76 4.98
C VAL A 13 38.61 -0.94 3.69
N TYR A 14 39.83 -0.42 3.65
CA TYR A 14 40.74 -0.56 2.52
C TYR A 14 42.17 -0.69 3.03
N GLU A 15 43.04 -1.31 2.22
CA GLU A 15 44.47 -1.37 2.52
C GLU A 15 45.19 -0.20 1.86
N TYR A 16 46.28 0.27 2.47
CA TYR A 16 47.04 1.42 1.95
C TYR A 16 47.57 1.19 0.52
N TYR A 17 47.98 -0.05 0.22
CA TYR A 17 48.52 -0.44 -1.09
C TYR A 17 47.46 -0.99 -2.05
N GLU A 18 46.28 -1.36 -1.56
CA GLU A 18 45.15 -1.84 -2.37
C GLU A 18 43.93 -0.93 -2.15
N GLN A 19 43.76 0.02 -3.07
CA GLN A 19 42.75 1.08 -2.99
C GLN A 19 41.32 0.62 -3.28
N THR A 20 41.05 -0.68 -3.28
CA THR A 20 39.72 -1.25 -3.49
C THR A 20 39.02 -1.38 -2.13
N PRO A 21 38.12 -0.45 -1.74
CA PRO A 21 37.48 -0.51 -0.44
C PRO A 21 36.40 -1.60 -0.39
N CYS A 22 36.41 -2.39 0.68
CA CYS A 22 35.26 -3.19 1.08
C CYS A 22 34.30 -2.29 1.87
N VAL A 23 33.08 -2.09 1.35
CA VAL A 23 32.07 -1.24 1.97
C VAL A 23 30.89 -2.09 2.44
N LYS A 24 30.44 -1.86 3.69
CA LYS A 24 29.21 -2.42 4.25
C LYS A 24 28.35 -1.30 4.81
N PHE A 25 27.03 -1.47 4.73
CA PHE A 25 26.09 -0.51 5.32
C PHE A 25 25.49 -1.09 6.61
N TYR A 26 25.12 -0.21 7.52
CA TYR A 26 24.35 -0.58 8.71
C TYR A 26 23.22 0.43 8.95
N HIS A 27 22.13 -0.06 9.52
CA HIS A 27 20.99 0.76 9.92
C HIS A 27 20.33 0.11 11.15
N PRO A 28 19.91 0.88 12.18
CA PRO A 28 19.36 0.30 13.41
C PRO A 28 18.13 -0.59 13.21
N GLU A 29 17.34 -0.28 12.18
CA GLU A 29 16.08 -0.97 11.87
C GLU A 29 16.14 -1.86 10.61
N ARG A 30 17.28 -1.89 9.89
CA ARG A 30 17.39 -2.63 8.61
C ARG A 30 18.62 -3.52 8.60
N GLU A 31 18.45 -4.74 8.10
CA GLU A 31 19.53 -5.68 7.94
C GLU A 31 20.54 -5.19 6.89
N ALA A 32 21.83 -5.19 7.24
CA ALA A 32 22.93 -4.74 6.39
C ALA A 32 22.76 -3.33 5.78
N GLY A 33 21.94 -2.46 6.40
CA GLY A 33 21.68 -1.11 5.90
C GLY A 33 21.09 -1.06 4.49
N GLN A 34 20.44 -2.14 4.04
CA GLN A 34 19.90 -2.21 2.69
C GLN A 34 18.74 -1.23 2.52
N LEU A 35 18.75 -0.50 1.40
CA LEU A 35 17.62 0.31 0.97
C LEU A 35 16.47 -0.61 0.55
N LEU A 36 15.26 -0.11 0.66
CA LEU A 36 14.07 -0.89 0.31
C LEU A 36 13.92 -0.91 -1.20
N GLN A 37 14.05 -2.11 -1.76
CA GLN A 37 14.01 -2.33 -3.20
C GLN A 37 13.06 -3.46 -3.53
N LEU A 38 12.27 -3.27 -4.58
CA LEU A 38 11.50 -4.32 -5.22
C LEU A 38 12.27 -4.79 -6.45
N CYS A 39 12.76 -6.03 -6.43
CA CYS A 39 13.53 -6.60 -7.52
C CYS A 39 12.69 -7.54 -8.37
N ARG A 40 12.79 -7.38 -9.70
CA ARG A 40 12.25 -8.27 -10.73
C ARG A 40 13.41 -8.79 -11.56
N GLY A 41 13.82 -10.03 -11.31
CA GLY A 41 15.07 -10.56 -11.87
C GLY A 41 16.24 -9.64 -11.48
N ASP A 42 16.91 -9.06 -12.48
CA ASP A 42 18.05 -8.17 -12.30
C ASP A 42 17.68 -6.69 -12.14
N VAL A 43 16.40 -6.32 -12.33
CA VAL A 43 15.93 -4.93 -12.23
C VAL A 43 15.34 -4.67 -10.85
N CYS A 44 16.03 -3.87 -10.04
CA CYS A 44 15.53 -3.43 -8.73
C CYS A 44 15.05 -1.98 -8.80
N THR A 45 13.82 -1.74 -8.36
CA THR A 45 13.26 -0.39 -8.20
C THR A 45 13.34 0.00 -6.73
N CYS A 46 13.90 1.18 -6.45
CA CYS A 46 13.87 1.77 -5.11
C CYS A 46 12.44 2.20 -4.79
N VAL A 47 11.94 1.76 -3.64
CA VAL A 47 10.54 1.94 -3.24
C VAL A 47 10.44 2.58 -1.86
N GLU A 48 11.50 3.27 -1.44
CA GLU A 48 11.62 3.89 -0.14
C GLU A 48 10.73 5.14 -0.02
N GLU A 49 9.50 4.91 0.44
CA GLU A 49 8.52 5.95 0.74
C GLU A 49 8.08 5.88 2.22
N ASN A 50 7.39 6.93 2.69
CA ASN A 50 6.73 6.87 4.00
C ASN A 50 5.61 5.82 3.99
N CYS A 51 5.27 5.33 5.19
CA CYS A 51 4.18 4.38 5.35
C CYS A 51 2.81 4.98 5.00
N SER A 52 1.98 4.23 4.28
CA SER A 52 0.54 4.48 4.32
C SER A 52 0.04 4.26 5.74
N MET A 53 -0.69 5.24 6.28
CA MET A 53 -1.35 5.08 7.57
C MET A 53 -2.80 4.67 7.35
N GLN A 54 -3.24 3.61 8.03
CA GLN A 54 -4.65 3.25 8.01
C GLN A 54 -5.46 4.38 8.64
N ARG A 55 -6.42 4.93 7.89
CA ARG A 55 -7.29 5.98 8.37
C ARG A 55 -8.29 5.41 9.36
N LYS A 56 -8.12 5.81 10.63
CA LYS A 56 -8.96 5.45 11.77
C LYS A 56 -9.70 6.68 12.26
N GLY A 57 -10.92 6.50 12.77
CA GLY A 57 -11.76 7.58 13.29
C GLY A 57 -12.86 8.02 12.33
N TYR A 58 -13.38 9.23 12.56
CA TYR A 58 -14.39 9.84 11.71
C TYR A 58 -13.73 10.46 10.49
N ILE A 59 -14.14 10.00 9.30
CA ILE A 59 -13.69 10.52 8.01
C ILE A 59 -14.91 11.11 7.32
N ASN A 60 -14.77 12.33 6.79
CA ASN A 60 -15.85 13.01 6.12
C ASN A 60 -16.20 12.26 4.81
N ASN A 61 -17.50 12.16 4.51
CA ASN A 61 -17.97 11.52 3.28
C ASN A 61 -17.51 12.28 2.04
N ASP A 62 -17.50 13.61 2.10
CA ASP A 62 -17.06 14.44 0.98
C ASP A 62 -15.56 14.24 0.70
N GLU A 63 -14.76 14.05 1.75
CA GLU A 63 -13.32 13.75 1.61
C GLU A 63 -13.11 12.44 0.83
N ARG A 64 -13.88 11.38 1.12
CA ARG A 64 -13.79 10.11 0.38
C ARG A 64 -14.18 10.28 -1.09
N THR A 65 -15.27 10.99 -1.35
CA THR A 65 -15.79 11.22 -2.71
C THR A 65 -14.86 12.11 -3.53
N THR A 66 -14.24 13.12 -2.93
CA THR A 66 -13.21 13.93 -3.61
C THR A 66 -11.94 13.12 -3.83
N LYS A 67 -11.51 12.31 -2.85
CA LYS A 67 -10.26 11.55 -2.94
C LYS A 67 -10.26 10.54 -4.08
N ILE A 68 -11.35 9.77 -4.28
CA ILE A 68 -11.42 8.78 -5.38
C ILE A 68 -11.25 9.41 -6.78
N CYS A 69 -11.52 10.72 -6.89
CA CYS A 69 -11.37 11.51 -8.10
C CYS A 69 -10.17 12.45 -8.09
N GLU A 70 -9.27 12.31 -7.13
CA GLU A 70 -8.09 13.16 -7.06
C GLU A 70 -7.14 12.87 -8.24
N SER A 71 -6.86 13.92 -9.01
CA SER A 71 -5.93 13.89 -10.14
C SER A 71 -5.07 15.15 -10.16
N THR A 72 -4.30 15.34 -9.09
CA THR A 72 -3.33 16.44 -8.98
C THR A 72 -1.97 16.01 -9.52
N GLU A 73 -1.05 16.96 -9.74
CA GLU A 73 0.31 16.66 -10.19
C GLU A 73 1.09 15.77 -9.22
N THR A 74 0.77 15.82 -7.92
CA THR A 74 1.50 15.10 -6.85
C THR A 74 0.77 13.86 -6.34
N SER A 75 -0.55 13.80 -6.47
CA SER A 75 -1.41 12.69 -6.05
C SER A 75 -2.47 12.40 -7.10
N LYS A 76 -2.49 11.15 -7.57
CA LYS A 76 -3.46 10.66 -8.55
C LYS A 76 -4.01 9.32 -8.07
N ILE A 77 -5.33 9.25 -7.94
CA ILE A 77 -6.02 8.00 -7.62
C ILE A 77 -6.52 7.41 -8.94
N GLU A 78 -5.95 6.28 -9.33
CA GLU A 78 -6.25 5.59 -10.59
C GLU A 78 -6.95 4.26 -10.37
N TYR A 79 -6.84 3.67 -9.18
CA TYR A 79 -7.65 2.52 -8.80
C TYR A 79 -8.27 2.69 -7.42
N ALA A 80 -9.41 2.03 -7.20
CA ALA A 80 -10.10 1.97 -5.92
C ALA A 80 -10.82 0.62 -5.76
N TYR A 81 -10.39 -0.15 -4.76
CA TYR A 81 -10.82 -1.53 -4.56
C TYR A 81 -11.35 -1.75 -3.14
N LYS A 82 -12.41 -2.56 -3.03
CA LYS A 82 -12.78 -3.21 -1.78
C LYS A 82 -12.10 -4.57 -1.74
N VAL A 83 -11.23 -4.78 -0.76
CA VAL A 83 -10.40 -5.98 -0.67
C VAL A 83 -10.62 -6.71 0.66
N LEU A 84 -10.51 -8.03 0.64
CA LEU A 84 -10.51 -8.91 1.81
C LEU A 84 -9.09 -9.43 2.04
N VAL A 85 -8.56 -9.26 3.24
CA VAL A 85 -7.24 -9.81 3.60
C VAL A 85 -7.38 -11.30 3.87
N GLU A 86 -6.84 -12.15 2.98
CA GLU A 86 -6.91 -13.60 3.14
C GLU A 86 -5.70 -14.17 3.88
N ASP A 87 -4.51 -13.61 3.63
CA ASP A 87 -3.27 -14.05 4.26
C ASP A 87 -2.28 -12.90 4.49
N VAL A 88 -1.42 -13.06 5.50
CA VAL A 88 -0.40 -12.07 5.86
C VAL A 88 0.91 -12.80 6.13
N VAL A 89 1.91 -12.50 5.30
CA VAL A 89 3.27 -13.05 5.41
C VAL A 89 4.23 -11.94 5.77
N HIS A 90 4.75 -11.98 7.00
CA HIS A 90 5.77 -11.06 7.45
C HIS A 90 7.16 -11.56 7.08
N LYS A 91 7.98 -10.72 6.45
CA LYS A 91 9.39 -11.02 6.16
C LYS A 91 10.31 -9.94 6.74
N GLN A 92 11.62 -10.12 6.59
CA GLN A 92 12.63 -9.16 7.09
C GLN A 92 12.68 -7.87 6.26
N SER A 93 12.40 -7.94 4.96
CA SER A 93 12.48 -6.80 4.05
C SER A 93 11.11 -6.26 3.63
N ILE A 94 10.22 -7.15 3.15
CA ILE A 94 8.90 -6.79 2.62
C ILE A 94 7.85 -7.75 3.18
N ASP A 95 6.80 -7.18 3.78
CA ASP A 95 5.60 -7.91 4.15
C ASP A 95 4.66 -8.04 2.96
N THR A 96 4.05 -9.21 2.83
CA THR A 96 3.09 -9.51 1.77
C THR A 96 1.72 -9.75 2.38
N TYR A 97 0.74 -8.96 1.95
CA TYR A 97 -0.67 -9.12 2.29
C TYR A 97 -1.38 -9.68 1.06
N THR A 98 -1.76 -10.96 1.11
CA THR A 98 -2.54 -11.57 0.04
C THR A 98 -3.99 -11.17 0.22
N MET A 99 -4.52 -10.39 -0.71
CA MET A 99 -5.86 -9.84 -0.62
C MET A 99 -6.71 -10.23 -1.83
N ARG A 100 -7.97 -10.58 -1.60
CA ARG A 100 -8.97 -10.80 -2.65
C ARG A 100 -9.68 -9.50 -2.96
N VAL A 101 -9.68 -9.08 -4.22
CA VAL A 101 -10.47 -7.93 -4.67
C VAL A 101 -11.93 -8.36 -4.75
N GLN A 102 -12.76 -7.91 -3.81
CA GLN A 102 -14.19 -8.22 -3.78
C GLN A 102 -14.99 -7.31 -4.70
N ASP A 103 -14.58 -6.04 -4.82
CA ASP A 103 -15.25 -5.05 -5.64
C ASP A 103 -14.23 -4.10 -6.27
N SER A 104 -14.37 -3.88 -7.57
CA SER A 104 -13.58 -2.92 -8.34
C SER A 104 -14.41 -1.66 -8.56
N ILE A 105 -14.23 -0.66 -7.70
CA ILE A 105 -14.99 0.60 -7.77
C ILE A 105 -14.44 1.46 -8.91
N LYS A 106 -13.11 1.54 -9.00
CA LYS A 106 -12.36 2.21 -10.06
C LYS A 106 -11.27 1.27 -10.53
N GLU A 107 -11.31 0.90 -11.81
CA GLU A 107 -10.30 0.06 -12.44
C GLU A 107 -9.07 0.89 -12.80
N GLY A 108 -7.90 0.43 -12.37
CA GLY A 108 -6.62 1.01 -12.77
C GLY A 108 -5.92 0.14 -13.80
N THR A 109 -5.19 0.76 -14.72
CA THR A 109 -4.18 0.08 -15.55
C THR A 109 -2.90 -0.14 -14.74
N PRO A 110 -2.06 -1.15 -15.04
CA PRO A 110 -2.17 -2.16 -16.09
C PRO A 110 -2.96 -3.42 -15.72
N ASP A 111 -3.49 -3.55 -14.49
CA ASP A 111 -4.16 -4.77 -14.04
C ASP A 111 -5.57 -4.93 -14.66
N GLY A 112 -5.65 -5.74 -15.71
CA GLY A 112 -6.91 -6.08 -16.36
C GLY A 112 -7.77 -7.04 -15.51
N ALA A 113 -8.97 -6.60 -15.14
CA ALA A 113 -9.98 -7.38 -14.42
C ALA A 113 -9.54 -7.91 -13.03
N PRO A 114 -9.24 -7.02 -12.06
CA PRO A 114 -8.80 -7.41 -10.72
C PRO A 114 -9.88 -8.13 -9.89
N MET A 115 -11.16 -7.93 -10.22
CA MET A 115 -12.29 -8.44 -9.43
C MET A 115 -12.27 -9.97 -9.28
N GLY A 116 -12.43 -10.44 -8.04
CA GLY A 116 -12.44 -11.86 -7.66
C GLY A 116 -11.05 -12.48 -7.53
N GLN A 117 -10.02 -11.85 -8.08
CA GLN A 117 -8.65 -12.38 -8.08
C GLN A 117 -7.93 -12.07 -6.77
N LEU A 118 -6.90 -12.88 -6.49
CA LEU A 118 -5.95 -12.62 -5.42
C LEU A 118 -4.82 -11.73 -5.96
N ARG A 119 -4.47 -10.72 -5.17
CA ARG A 119 -3.38 -9.79 -5.44
C ARG A 119 -2.51 -9.66 -4.20
N ALA A 120 -1.22 -9.51 -4.44
CA ALA A 120 -0.26 -9.27 -3.36
C ALA A 120 -0.12 -7.76 -3.15
N PHE A 121 -0.46 -7.30 -1.95
CA PHE A 121 -0.18 -5.94 -1.50
C PHE A 121 1.07 -5.98 -0.63
N LEU A 122 2.07 -5.20 -0.99
CA LEU A 122 3.38 -5.17 -0.39
C LEU A 122 3.47 -3.98 0.56
N SER A 123 4.04 -4.20 1.73
CA SER A 123 4.40 -3.12 2.66
C SER A 123 5.68 -3.44 3.40
N TYR A 124 6.15 -2.48 4.17
CA TYR A 124 7.38 -2.60 4.91
C TYR A 124 7.17 -3.01 6.37
N PRO A 125 8.12 -3.75 6.97
CA PRO A 125 8.07 -4.15 8.37
C PRO A 125 7.84 -2.99 9.35
N TYR A 126 8.44 -1.81 9.12
CA TYR A 126 8.23 -0.64 9.98
C TYR A 126 6.82 -0.05 9.86
N CYS A 127 6.09 -0.34 8.77
CA CYS A 127 4.72 0.11 8.54
C CYS A 127 3.65 -0.78 9.18
N ARG A 128 4.01 -1.95 9.73
CA ARG A 128 3.05 -2.90 10.35
C ARG A 128 2.10 -2.24 11.34
N LYS A 129 2.62 -1.40 12.23
CA LYS A 129 1.83 -0.71 13.27
C LYS A 129 0.89 0.35 12.67
N ALA A 130 1.34 1.06 11.64
CA ALA A 130 0.58 2.11 10.98
C ALA A 130 -0.56 1.54 10.11
N LEU A 131 -0.31 0.43 9.43
CA LEU A 131 -1.28 -0.26 8.59
C LEU A 131 -2.28 -1.08 9.41
N ASN A 132 -1.80 -1.89 10.34
CA ASN A 132 -2.63 -2.74 11.21
C ASN A 132 -3.74 -3.50 10.44
N LEU A 133 -3.37 -4.05 9.29
CA LEU A 133 -4.25 -4.88 8.47
C LEU A 133 -4.43 -6.25 9.13
N VAL A 134 -5.66 -6.70 9.23
CA VAL A 134 -6.03 -7.92 9.96
C VAL A 134 -6.61 -8.93 8.98
N ARG A 135 -6.17 -10.19 9.11
CA ARG A 135 -6.71 -11.31 8.34
C ARG A 135 -8.23 -11.45 8.56
N GLY A 136 -8.97 -11.72 7.49
CA GLY A 136 -10.43 -11.87 7.49
C GLY A 136 -11.20 -10.55 7.55
N LYS A 137 -10.52 -9.41 7.53
CA LYS A 137 -11.13 -8.08 7.52
C LYS A 137 -11.10 -7.47 6.11
N THR A 138 -12.09 -6.63 5.83
CA THR A 138 -12.23 -5.92 4.56
C THR A 138 -11.79 -4.48 4.65
N TYR A 139 -11.19 -3.96 3.58
CA TYR A 139 -10.63 -2.62 3.51
C TYR A 139 -10.94 -1.97 2.17
N LEU A 140 -11.09 -0.64 2.16
CA LEU A 140 -11.00 0.20 0.98
C LEU A 140 -9.53 0.54 0.75
N ILE A 141 -9.01 0.24 -0.44
CA ILE A 141 -7.69 0.66 -0.88
C ILE A 141 -7.84 1.50 -2.14
N MET A 142 -7.27 2.71 -2.13
CA MET A 142 -7.19 3.57 -3.32
C MET A 142 -5.75 4.01 -3.55
N GLY A 143 -5.29 3.98 -4.79
CA GLY A 143 -3.89 4.29 -5.11
C GLY A 143 -3.65 4.61 -6.58
N SER A 144 -2.38 4.72 -6.96
CA SER A 144 -1.91 5.11 -8.29
C SER A 144 -1.45 3.89 -9.09
N SER A 145 -1.61 3.92 -10.42
CA SER A 145 -1.04 2.89 -11.31
C SER A 145 0.48 2.78 -11.21
N ALA A 146 1.15 3.86 -10.78
CA ALA A 146 2.59 3.88 -10.54
C ALA A 146 3.04 2.89 -9.45
N ASP A 147 2.13 2.52 -8.54
CA ASP A 147 2.40 1.57 -7.45
C ASP A 147 2.06 0.12 -7.85
N ILE A 148 1.63 -0.11 -9.11
CA ILE A 148 1.26 -1.43 -9.62
C ILE A 148 2.44 -2.02 -10.39
N HIS A 149 2.83 -3.22 -9.98
CA HIS A 149 3.96 -3.92 -10.51
C HIS A 149 3.56 -5.30 -11.03
N SER A 150 3.89 -5.63 -12.28
CA SER A 150 3.72 -6.99 -12.79
C SER A 150 4.77 -7.94 -12.22
N ASP A 151 4.32 -9.07 -11.69
CA ASP A 151 5.15 -10.22 -11.36
C ASP A 151 5.22 -11.15 -12.58
N GLU A 152 6.29 -11.01 -13.36
CA GLU A 152 6.50 -11.75 -14.61
C GLU A 152 6.50 -13.27 -14.40
N ASN A 153 6.91 -13.74 -13.22
CA ASN A 153 6.98 -15.17 -12.91
C ASN A 153 5.60 -15.79 -12.65
N GLN A 154 4.66 -15.01 -12.12
CA GLN A 154 3.34 -15.50 -11.72
C GLN A 154 2.21 -15.01 -12.62
N GLN A 155 2.49 -14.15 -13.60
CA GLN A 155 1.48 -13.44 -14.40
C GLN A 155 0.44 -12.73 -13.52
N THR A 156 0.85 -12.27 -12.34
CA THR A 156 -0.01 -11.53 -11.41
C THR A 156 0.51 -10.11 -11.23
N TYR A 157 -0.32 -9.25 -10.62
CA TYR A 157 0.06 -7.90 -10.26
C TYR A 157 0.25 -7.78 -8.75
N GLN A 158 1.26 -7.02 -8.36
CA GLN A 158 1.62 -6.68 -7.01
C GLN A 158 1.43 -5.17 -6.81
N TYR A 159 0.98 -4.77 -5.63
CA TYR A 159 0.65 -3.39 -5.31
C TYR A 159 1.51 -2.91 -4.15
N ILE A 160 2.18 -1.78 -4.28
CA ILE A 160 2.95 -1.21 -3.18
C ILE A 160 2.04 -0.30 -2.35
N LEU A 161 2.01 -0.51 -1.04
CA LEU A 161 1.34 0.37 -0.10
C LEU A 161 2.30 1.50 0.30
N GLY A 162 2.30 2.57 -0.49
CA GLY A 162 3.13 3.77 -0.32
C GLY A 162 2.43 4.92 0.41
N GLU A 163 3.10 6.05 0.61
CA GLU A 163 2.58 7.19 1.40
C GLU A 163 1.23 7.70 0.88
N ARG A 164 1.06 7.64 -0.45
CA ARG A 164 -0.10 8.16 -1.17
C ARG A 164 -1.28 7.19 -1.20
N THR A 165 -1.09 5.93 -0.79
CA THR A 165 -2.15 4.93 -0.78
C THR A 165 -3.16 5.21 0.34
N TRP A 166 -4.42 5.35 -0.03
CA TRP A 166 -5.51 5.47 0.93
C TRP A 166 -5.94 4.09 1.41
N ILE A 167 -5.96 3.88 2.73
CA ILE A 167 -6.39 2.63 3.34
C ILE A 167 -7.39 2.91 4.46
N GLU A 168 -8.59 2.33 4.35
CA GLU A 168 -9.66 2.50 5.33
C GLU A 168 -10.35 1.16 5.61
N TYR A 169 -10.63 0.86 6.89
CA TYR A 169 -11.39 -0.36 7.23
C TYR A 169 -12.82 -0.29 6.68
N TRP A 170 -13.26 -1.33 5.96
CA TRP A 170 -14.64 -1.48 5.48
C TRP A 170 -15.37 -2.47 6.40
N PRO A 171 -16.29 -2.02 7.27
CA PRO A 171 -16.98 -2.90 8.22
C PRO A 171 -17.86 -3.95 7.54
N THR A 172 -18.08 -5.07 8.22
CA THR A 172 -18.99 -6.13 7.74
C THR A 172 -20.45 -5.68 7.83
N ALA A 173 -21.35 -6.33 7.10
CA ALA A 173 -22.78 -6.01 7.12
C ALA A 173 -23.38 -6.07 8.54
N GLU A 174 -22.92 -7.01 9.36
CA GLU A 174 -23.29 -7.15 10.77
C GLU A 174 -22.76 -5.98 11.61
N GLU A 175 -21.48 -5.62 11.45
CA GLU A 175 -20.86 -4.50 12.15
C GLU A 175 -21.53 -3.16 11.79
N CYS A 176 -22.04 -3.02 10.56
CA CYS A 176 -22.77 -1.84 10.10
C CYS A 176 -24.11 -1.62 10.80
N GLN A 177 -24.70 -2.66 11.42
CA GLN A 177 -25.91 -2.51 12.25
C GLN A 177 -25.61 -1.76 13.56
N GLY A 178 -24.35 -1.79 14.01
CA GLY A 178 -23.92 -1.08 15.21
C GLY A 178 -23.84 0.44 15.01
N TYR A 179 -24.29 1.20 16.02
CA TYR A 179 -24.26 2.68 15.99
C TYR A 179 -22.87 3.26 15.66
N ARG A 180 -21.80 2.63 16.14
CA ARG A 180 -20.41 3.08 15.93
C ARG A 180 -19.98 3.07 14.46
N ASN A 181 -20.42 2.09 13.67
CA ASN A 181 -19.98 1.91 12.29
C ASN A 181 -21.03 2.34 11.26
N ARG A 182 -22.28 2.58 11.68
CA ARG A 182 -23.39 2.92 10.78
C ARG A 182 -23.08 4.08 9.84
N LEU A 183 -22.57 5.20 10.38
CA LEU A 183 -22.22 6.38 9.56
C LEU A 183 -21.08 6.09 8.58
N LYS A 184 -20.10 5.28 9.01
CA LYS A 184 -18.98 4.87 8.16
C LYS A 184 -19.44 4.01 6.99
N CYS A 185 -20.28 3.02 7.26
CA CYS A 185 -20.83 2.15 6.21
C CYS A 185 -21.66 2.95 5.20
N LEU A 186 -22.53 3.84 5.67
CA LEU A 186 -23.31 4.71 4.79
C LEU A 186 -22.41 5.61 3.93
N GLY A 187 -21.34 6.14 4.49
CA GLY A 187 -20.36 6.95 3.76
C GLY A 187 -19.63 6.20 2.66
N LEU A 188 -19.15 4.99 2.97
CA LEU A 188 -18.44 4.11 2.03
C LEU A 188 -19.35 3.65 0.89
N GLU A 189 -20.58 3.23 1.22
CA GLU A 189 -21.59 2.83 0.23
C GLU A 189 -22.01 4.01 -0.65
N LYS A 190 -22.24 5.19 -0.07
CA LYS A 190 -22.57 6.41 -0.83
C LYS A 190 -21.46 6.77 -1.82
N MET A 191 -20.20 6.76 -1.39
CA MET A 191 -19.06 7.03 -2.26
C MET A 191 -18.99 6.03 -3.42
N ARG A 192 -19.16 4.72 -3.12
CA ARG A 192 -19.16 3.66 -4.14
C ARG A 192 -20.24 3.90 -5.20
N GLU A 193 -21.48 4.11 -4.77
CA GLU A 193 -22.61 4.29 -5.69
C GLU A 193 -22.50 5.60 -6.48
N GLN A 194 -22.08 6.69 -5.85
CA GLN A 194 -21.85 7.96 -6.53
C GLN A 194 -20.81 7.82 -7.64
N TYR A 195 -19.67 7.16 -7.36
CA TYR A 195 -18.64 6.94 -8.37
C TYR A 195 -19.15 6.07 -9.52
N ARG A 196 -19.91 5.00 -9.25
CA ARG A 196 -20.45 4.13 -10.30
C ARG A 196 -21.42 4.84 -11.25
N VAL A 197 -22.19 5.80 -10.74
CA VAL A 197 -23.20 6.52 -11.53
C VAL A 197 -22.61 7.73 -12.25
N LEU A 198 -21.77 8.51 -11.57
CA LEU A 198 -21.31 9.82 -12.05
C LEU A 198 -19.85 9.82 -12.52
N ALA A 199 -19.07 8.78 -12.19
CA ALA A 199 -17.62 8.76 -12.32
C ALA A 199 -16.97 10.01 -11.68
N CYS A 200 -15.80 10.38 -12.18
CA CYS A 200 -15.20 11.69 -11.87
C CYS A 200 -15.63 12.70 -12.93
N GLN A 201 -16.01 13.90 -12.46
CA GLN A 201 -16.26 15.05 -13.32
C GLN A 201 -14.96 15.68 -13.82
#